data_AF-A0A1Q7UL83-F1
#
_entry.id   AF-A0A1Q7UL83-F1
#
_cell.length_a   1.000
_cell.length_b   1.000
_cell.length_c   1.000
_cell.angle_alpha   90.00
_cell.angle_beta   90.00
_cell.angle_gamma   90.00
#
_symmetry.space_group_name_H-M   'P 1'
#
loop_
_entity.id
_entity.type
_entity.pdbx_description
1 polymer ?
#
loop_
_entity_poly.entity_id
_entity_poly.type
_entity_poly.pdbx_seq_one_letter_code
_entity_poly.pdbx_strand_id
1 'polypeptide(L)'
;MIEEIRPGLKRWAGPHPEFDPTEADLDASYKDVASALFHADDAFVFIDPLIPDELWPELDAEVKGSGKPVVVLTTIFFHERHRDDVARRYGGRIGGDVAGVRAFTAERADEAAYWLEQPRAVVFGDAVLGDQNGGLRITPWARNAAGLEKTRQALLPLLDLPIEVVLPAHGNPVLSNGRDALARALEP
;
A
#
# COMPACT_ATOMS: atom_id res chain seq x y z
N MET A 1 14.07 -5.64 -5.74
CA MET A 1 14.93 -5.28 -4.59
C MET A 1 14.09 -4.56 -3.55
N ILE A 2 14.47 -4.63 -2.27
CA ILE A 2 13.80 -3.91 -1.19
C ILE A 2 14.44 -2.53 -1.05
N GLU A 3 13.62 -1.48 -1.00
CA GLU A 3 14.02 -0.09 -0.87
C GLU A 3 13.59 0.44 0.50
N GLU A 4 14.50 1.09 1.22
CA GLU A 4 14.16 1.83 2.43
C GLU A 4 13.64 3.23 2.07
N ILE A 5 12.38 3.49 2.39
CA ILE A 5 11.67 4.74 2.05
C ILE A 5 11.84 5.78 3.15
N ARG A 6 11.70 5.31 4.40
CA ARG A 6 11.90 6.05 5.65
C ARG A 6 12.44 5.05 6.69
N PRO A 7 13.04 5.52 7.80
CA PRO A 7 13.41 4.63 8.90
C PRO A 7 12.22 3.74 9.30
N GLY A 8 12.39 2.42 9.18
CA GLY A 8 11.35 1.44 9.51
C GLY A 8 10.22 1.28 8.49
N LEU A 9 10.28 1.92 7.32
CA LEU A 9 9.33 1.74 6.22
C LEU A 9 10.09 1.36 4.95
N LYS A 10 9.80 0.17 4.44
CA LYS A 10 10.40 -0.39 3.22
C LYS A 10 9.33 -0.71 2.18
N ARG A 11 9.75 -0.71 0.92
CA ARG A 11 8.91 -1.03 -0.24
C ARG A 11 9.68 -1.89 -1.22
N TRP A 12 8.99 -2.79 -1.89
CA TRP A 12 9.47 -3.38 -3.15
C TRP A 12 8.32 -3.43 -4.14
N ALA A 13 8.66 -3.45 -5.42
CA ALA A 13 7.71 -3.63 -6.51
C ALA A 13 8.24 -4.68 -7.49
N GLY A 14 7.34 -5.38 -8.14
CA GLY A 14 7.64 -6.34 -9.19
C GLY A 14 6.46 -6.47 -10.15
N PRO A 15 6.60 -7.28 -11.21
CA PRO A 15 5.57 -7.43 -12.23
C PRO A 15 4.22 -7.82 -11.62
N HIS A 16 3.15 -7.14 -12.04
CA HIS A 16 1.81 -7.49 -11.60
C HIS A 16 1.42 -8.86 -12.18
N PRO A 17 0.98 -9.85 -11.37
CA PRO A 17 0.75 -11.22 -11.82
C PRO A 17 -0.29 -11.35 -12.95
N GLU A 18 -1.25 -10.43 -12.99
CA GLU A 18 -2.35 -10.42 -13.96
C GLU A 18 -2.22 -9.30 -15.00
N PHE A 19 -1.08 -8.61 -15.08
CA PHE A 19 -0.93 -7.57 -16.11
C PHE A 19 -0.81 -8.19 -17.49
N ASP A 20 -1.81 -7.92 -18.34
CA ASP A 20 -1.79 -8.22 -19.77
C ASP A 20 -1.66 -6.91 -20.57
N PRO A 21 -0.56 -6.69 -21.31
CA PRO A 21 -0.37 -5.47 -22.10
C PRO A 21 -1.34 -5.34 -23.28
N THR A 22 -2.16 -6.36 -23.57
CA THR A 22 -3.17 -6.34 -24.63
C THR A 22 -4.55 -5.90 -24.15
N GLU A 23 -4.78 -5.83 -22.83
CA GLU A 23 -6.02 -5.30 -22.26
C GLU A 23 -6.04 -3.77 -22.30
N ALA A 24 -7.07 -3.21 -22.93
CA ALA A 24 -7.14 -1.79 -23.24
C ALA A 24 -7.31 -0.87 -22.00
N ASP A 25 -7.74 -1.44 -20.87
CA ASP A 25 -8.12 -0.67 -19.67
C ASP A 25 -6.98 -0.53 -18.64
N LEU A 26 -5.78 -1.05 -18.95
CA LEU A 26 -4.61 -1.00 -18.05
C LEU A 26 -3.50 -0.12 -18.64
N ASP A 27 -3.16 0.96 -17.95
CA ASP A 27 -2.05 1.84 -18.33
C ASP A 27 -0.72 1.43 -17.67
N ALA A 28 0.34 2.19 -17.94
CA ALA A 28 1.69 1.91 -17.44
C ALA A 28 1.80 1.83 -15.92
N SER A 29 0.89 2.43 -15.15
CA SER A 29 0.89 2.36 -13.68
C SER A 29 0.56 0.96 -13.16
N TYR A 30 -0.07 0.09 -13.96
CA TYR A 30 -0.47 -1.25 -13.55
C TYR A 30 0.58 -2.34 -13.84
N LYS A 31 1.66 -2.00 -14.57
CA LYS A 31 2.70 -2.96 -14.96
C LYS A 31 3.34 -3.65 -13.76
N ASP A 32 3.63 -2.85 -12.75
CA ASP A 32 4.23 -3.30 -11.50
C ASP A 32 3.26 -3.08 -10.36
N VAL A 33 3.44 -3.89 -9.33
CA VAL A 33 2.68 -3.79 -8.10
C VAL A 33 3.59 -3.88 -6.89
N ALA A 34 3.33 -2.98 -5.96
CA ALA A 34 4.16 -2.78 -4.79
C ALA A 34 3.60 -3.49 -3.56
N SER A 35 4.52 -3.82 -2.68
CA SER A 35 4.28 -4.27 -1.31
C SER A 35 5.04 -3.35 -0.35
N ALA A 36 4.59 -3.27 0.90
CA ALA A 36 5.27 -2.50 1.92
C ALA A 36 5.57 -3.35 3.16
N LEU A 37 6.61 -2.96 3.87
CA LEU A 37 6.99 -3.50 5.16
C LEU A 37 7.18 -2.35 6.14
N PHE A 38 6.51 -2.42 7.29
CA PHE A 38 6.54 -1.40 8.32
C PHE A 38 6.95 -1.98 9.67
N HIS A 39 7.93 -1.35 10.30
CA HIS A 39 8.45 -1.71 11.61
C HIS A 39 7.69 -0.92 12.67
N ALA A 40 6.49 -1.35 13.02
CA ALA A 40 5.72 -0.78 14.11
C ALA A 40 6.40 -1.05 15.47
N ASP A 41 6.00 -0.35 16.52
CA ASP A 41 6.59 -0.54 17.85
C ASP A 41 6.38 -1.96 18.38
N ASP A 42 5.18 -2.51 18.18
CA ASP A 42 4.74 -3.81 18.71
C ASP A 42 4.73 -4.93 17.66
N ALA A 43 4.97 -4.65 16.38
CA ALA A 43 4.84 -5.63 15.31
C ALA A 43 5.77 -5.38 14.12
N PHE A 44 6.00 -6.44 13.35
CA PHE A 44 6.64 -6.41 12.04
C PHE A 44 5.57 -6.62 10.97
N VAL A 45 5.23 -5.56 10.24
CA VAL A 45 3.99 -5.48 9.46
C VAL A 45 4.26 -5.60 7.97
N PHE A 46 3.74 -6.66 7.35
CA PHE A 46 3.67 -6.75 5.89
C PHE A 46 2.34 -6.18 5.41
N ILE A 47 2.37 -5.38 4.35
CA ILE A 47 1.17 -4.82 3.71
C ILE A 47 1.18 -5.26 2.24
N ASP A 48 0.13 -5.98 1.84
CA ASP A 48 -0.07 -6.54 0.50
C ASP A 48 1.13 -7.34 -0.08
N PRO A 49 1.72 -8.29 0.68
CA PRO A 49 2.98 -8.91 0.28
C PRO A 49 2.87 -9.70 -1.03
N LEU A 50 3.63 -9.27 -2.05
CA LEU A 50 3.96 -10.02 -3.25
C LEU A 50 5.47 -10.23 -3.26
N ILE A 51 5.96 -11.40 -2.85
CA ILE A 51 7.38 -11.62 -2.56
C ILE A 51 8.00 -12.48 -3.67
N PRO A 52 8.86 -11.91 -4.54
CA PRO A 52 9.73 -12.70 -5.42
C PRO A 52 10.62 -13.64 -4.62
N ASP A 53 10.95 -14.80 -5.20
CA ASP A 53 11.69 -15.86 -4.50
C ASP A 53 13.03 -15.37 -3.93
N GLU A 54 13.70 -14.47 -4.64
CA GLU A 54 14.98 -13.88 -4.24
C GLU A 54 14.91 -12.98 -3.00
N LEU A 55 13.73 -12.49 -2.62
CA LEU A 55 13.57 -11.60 -1.45
C LEU A 55 13.33 -12.35 -0.14
N TRP A 56 12.96 -13.64 -0.18
CA TRP A 56 12.69 -14.41 1.03
C TRP A 56 13.88 -14.46 2.01
N PRO A 57 15.13 -14.73 1.58
CA PRO A 57 16.25 -14.81 2.51
C PRO A 57 16.53 -13.49 3.25
N GLU A 58 16.33 -12.35 2.58
CA GLU A 58 16.48 -11.02 3.18
C GLU A 58 15.37 -10.76 4.20
N LEU A 59 14.11 -11.02 3.84
CA LEU A 59 12.96 -10.87 4.73
C LEU A 59 13.02 -11.80 5.96
N ASP A 60 13.50 -13.04 5.78
CA ASP A 60 13.73 -13.98 6.88
C ASP A 60 14.70 -13.42 7.92
N ALA A 61 15.80 -12.81 7.45
CA ALA A 61 16.80 -12.21 8.31
C ALA A 61 16.25 -11.00 9.06
N GLU A 62 15.43 -10.17 8.41
CA GLU A 62 14.79 -9.02 9.03
C GLU A 62 13.76 -9.41 10.09
N VAL A 63 12.86 -10.36 9.77
CA VAL A 63 11.87 -10.87 10.73
C VAL A 63 12.59 -11.44 11.97
N LYS A 64 13.62 -12.27 11.76
CA LYS A 64 14.42 -12.83 12.85
C LYS A 64 15.12 -11.73 13.66
N GLY A 65 15.69 -10.73 13.00
CA GLY A 65 16.38 -9.62 13.65
C GLY A 65 15.45 -8.69 14.44
N SER A 66 14.18 -8.57 14.01
CA SER A 66 13.19 -7.72 14.68
C SER A 66 12.81 -8.24 16.07
N GLY A 67 12.72 -9.56 16.24
CA GLY A 67 12.17 -10.20 17.44
C GLY A 67 10.69 -9.88 17.72
N LYS A 68 9.99 -9.23 16.78
CA LYS A 68 8.60 -8.79 16.93
C LYS A 68 7.63 -9.80 16.31
N PRO A 69 6.37 -9.87 16.79
CA PRO A 69 5.35 -10.66 16.12
C PRO A 69 5.08 -10.11 14.72
N VAL A 70 4.89 -11.01 13.75
CA VAL A 70 4.52 -10.64 12.38
C VAL A 70 3.02 -10.41 12.27
N VAL A 71 2.65 -9.33 11.60
CA VAL A 71 1.26 -9.02 11.21
C VAL A 71 1.22 -8.82 9.70
N VAL A 72 0.22 -9.38 9.05
CA VAL A 72 -0.03 -9.13 7.63
C VAL A 72 -1.33 -8.35 7.50
N LEU A 73 -1.24 -7.16 6.95
CA LEU A 73 -2.39 -6.33 6.58
C LEU A 73 -2.61 -6.43 5.07
N THR A 74 -3.88 -6.45 4.68
CA THR A 74 -4.29 -6.44 3.28
C THR A 74 -5.13 -5.19 3.07
N THR A 75 -4.82 -4.40 2.04
CA THR A 75 -5.55 -3.16 1.74
C THR A 75 -6.92 -3.48 1.15
N ILE A 76 -6.98 -4.36 0.15
CA ILE A 76 -8.17 -4.73 -0.62
C ILE A 76 -8.14 -6.24 -0.90
N PHE A 77 -9.29 -6.92 -1.01
CA PHE A 77 -9.30 -8.39 -1.18
C PHE A 77 -8.58 -8.90 -2.44
N PHE A 78 -8.37 -8.07 -3.46
CA PHE A 78 -7.56 -8.46 -4.63
C PHE A 78 -6.08 -8.64 -4.29
N HIS A 79 -5.63 -8.13 -3.14
CA HIS A 79 -4.23 -8.11 -2.72
C HIS A 79 -3.88 -9.21 -1.71
N GLU A 80 -4.61 -10.33 -1.68
CA GLU A 80 -4.27 -11.48 -0.83
C GLU A 80 -2.85 -11.98 -1.10
N ARG A 81 -2.47 -12.20 -2.37
CA ARG A 81 -1.08 -12.48 -2.79
C ARG A 81 -0.39 -13.52 -1.88
N HIS A 82 0.78 -13.19 -1.31
CA HIS A 82 1.51 -14.06 -0.37
C HIS A 82 1.10 -13.87 1.10
N ARG A 83 -0.06 -13.26 1.40
CA ARG A 83 -0.52 -12.99 2.77
C ARG A 83 -0.48 -14.25 3.64
N ASP A 84 -1.06 -15.32 3.14
CA ASP A 84 -1.18 -16.58 3.88
C ASP A 84 0.17 -17.29 4.00
N ASP A 85 1.04 -17.14 3.02
CA ASP A 85 2.40 -17.70 3.05
C ASP A 85 3.28 -16.98 4.07
N VAL A 86 3.22 -15.64 4.13
CA VAL A 86 3.92 -14.83 5.15
C VAL A 86 3.41 -15.19 6.55
N ALA A 87 2.10 -15.21 6.76
CA ALA A 87 1.51 -15.56 8.05
C ALA A 87 1.93 -16.97 8.50
N ARG A 88 1.86 -17.95 7.59
CA ARG A 88 2.28 -19.34 7.88
C ARG A 88 3.77 -19.45 8.16
N ARG A 89 4.61 -18.79 7.35
CA ARG A 89 6.08 -18.87 7.42
C ARG A 89 6.61 -18.33 8.75
N TYR A 90 6.03 -17.23 9.23
CA TYR A 90 6.52 -16.54 10.43
C TYR A 90 5.66 -16.76 11.67
N GLY A 91 4.63 -17.62 11.60
CA GLY A 91 3.66 -17.79 12.68
C GLY A 91 2.93 -16.47 13.01
N GLY A 92 2.75 -15.61 12.00
CA GLY A 92 2.12 -14.30 12.12
C GLY A 92 0.60 -14.37 12.09
N ARG A 93 -0.03 -13.24 12.41
CA ARG A 93 -1.49 -13.08 12.28
C ARG A 93 -1.86 -12.27 11.04
N ILE A 94 -3.06 -12.52 10.53
CA ILE A 94 -3.65 -11.74 9.44
C ILE A 94 -4.63 -10.75 10.06
N GLY A 95 -4.45 -9.46 9.73
CA GLY A 95 -5.27 -8.37 10.26
C GLY A 95 -5.08 -8.10 11.76
N GLY A 96 -5.98 -7.26 12.28
CA GLY A 96 -6.00 -6.82 13.67
C GLY A 96 -5.22 -5.52 13.90
N ASP A 97 -5.25 -5.05 15.14
CA ASP A 97 -4.65 -3.77 15.51
C ASP A 97 -3.12 -3.86 15.57
N VAL A 98 -2.48 -2.76 15.20
CA VAL A 98 -1.03 -2.54 15.27
C VAL A 98 -0.78 -1.12 15.77
N ALA A 99 0.17 -0.93 16.69
CA ALA A 99 0.50 0.38 17.22
C ALA A 99 0.96 1.34 16.11
N GLY A 100 0.40 2.56 16.09
CA GLY A 100 0.73 3.58 15.10
C GLY A 100 0.18 3.31 13.69
N VAL A 101 -0.69 2.32 13.51
CA VAL A 101 -1.39 2.05 12.25
C VAL A 101 -2.89 2.36 12.40
N ARG A 102 -3.45 3.13 11.47
CA ARG A 102 -4.90 3.40 11.42
C ARG A 102 -5.45 3.13 10.03
N ALA A 103 -6.56 2.41 9.95
CA ALA A 103 -7.27 2.13 8.70
C ALA A 103 -8.33 3.21 8.41
N PHE A 104 -8.45 3.58 7.15
CA PHE A 104 -9.47 4.48 6.62
C PHE A 104 -10.19 3.77 5.47
N THR A 105 -11.52 3.75 5.47
CA THR A 105 -12.27 3.23 4.31
C THR A 105 -11.98 4.11 3.09
N ALA A 106 -11.71 3.48 1.96
CA ALA A 106 -11.57 4.19 0.69
C ALA A 106 -12.84 4.16 -0.17
N GLU A 107 -13.92 3.49 0.28
CA GLU A 107 -15.16 3.30 -0.51
C GLU A 107 -14.89 2.76 -1.94
N ARG A 108 -13.77 2.05 -2.13
CA ARG A 108 -13.38 1.37 -3.36
C ARG A 108 -13.35 -0.13 -3.07
N ALA A 109 -14.43 -0.84 -3.43
CA ALA A 109 -14.68 -2.19 -2.93
C ALA A 109 -14.59 -2.24 -1.39
N ASP A 110 -13.76 -3.12 -0.82
CA ASP A 110 -13.50 -3.24 0.61
C ASP A 110 -12.21 -2.54 1.07
N GLU A 111 -11.63 -1.68 0.22
CA GLU A 111 -10.30 -1.14 0.46
C GLU A 111 -10.19 -0.31 1.74
N ALA A 112 -9.18 -0.66 2.55
CA ALA A 112 -8.66 0.11 3.66
C ALA A 112 -7.32 0.75 3.29
N ALA A 113 -7.27 2.08 3.31
CA ALA A 113 -6.04 2.83 3.28
C ALA A 113 -5.39 2.84 4.67
N TYR A 114 -4.11 2.50 4.77
CA TYR A 114 -3.40 2.43 6.05
C TYR A 114 -2.53 3.66 6.28
N TRP A 115 -2.87 4.46 7.28
CA TRP A 115 -1.98 5.49 7.82
C TRP A 115 -0.95 4.87 8.77
N LEU A 116 0.32 5.19 8.54
CA LEU A 116 1.48 4.79 9.34
C LEU A 116 2.07 6.03 10.01
N GLU A 117 1.91 6.14 11.32
CA GLU A 117 2.15 7.37 12.07
C GLU A 117 3.62 7.80 12.09
N GLN A 118 4.53 6.86 12.41
CA GLN A 118 5.96 7.13 12.52
C GLN A 118 6.61 7.64 11.22
N PRO A 119 6.45 6.96 10.06
CA PRO A 119 7.01 7.44 8.79
C PRO A 119 6.16 8.53 8.13
N ARG A 120 5.00 8.88 8.73
CA ARG A 120 4.00 9.80 8.16
C ARG A 120 3.57 9.39 6.75
N ALA A 121 3.23 8.12 6.60
CA ALA A 121 2.95 7.52 5.30
C ALA A 121 1.50 7.01 5.20
N VAL A 122 0.91 7.06 4.01
CA VAL A 122 -0.31 6.31 3.69
C VAL A 122 -0.02 5.24 2.66
N VAL A 123 -0.50 4.03 2.89
CA VAL A 123 -0.44 2.92 1.92
C VAL A 123 -1.83 2.70 1.32
N PHE A 124 -1.90 2.63 -0.01
CA PHE A 124 -3.12 2.39 -0.77
C PHE A 124 -3.02 1.11 -1.59
N GLY A 125 -4.15 0.44 -1.78
CA GLY A 125 -4.31 -0.65 -2.74
C GLY A 125 -4.62 -0.08 -4.12
N ASP A 126 -5.91 0.11 -4.39
CA ASP A 126 -6.45 0.46 -5.71
C ASP A 126 -7.14 1.82 -5.75
N ALA A 127 -7.42 2.45 -4.60
CA ALA A 127 -8.18 3.69 -4.52
C ALA A 127 -7.40 4.90 -5.04
N VAL A 128 -6.07 4.88 -4.84
CA VAL A 128 -5.14 5.92 -5.29
C VAL A 128 -3.93 5.26 -5.92
N LEU A 129 -3.54 5.75 -7.08
CA LEU A 129 -2.40 5.26 -7.86
C LEU A 129 -1.38 6.38 -8.08
N GLY A 130 -0.15 6.00 -8.39
CA GLY A 130 0.84 6.93 -8.96
C GLY A 130 0.47 7.29 -10.41
N ASP A 131 0.50 8.58 -10.73
CA ASP A 131 0.15 9.09 -12.08
C ASP A 131 1.27 8.95 -13.13
N GLN A 132 2.40 8.35 -12.75
CA GLN A 132 3.63 8.21 -13.55
C GLN A 132 4.38 9.52 -13.87
N ASN A 133 3.87 10.67 -13.43
CA ASN A 133 4.44 12.00 -13.61
C ASN A 133 4.92 12.63 -12.28
N GLY A 134 5.02 11.83 -11.22
CA GLY A 134 5.45 12.26 -9.89
C GLY A 134 4.32 12.74 -8.98
N GLY A 135 3.07 12.56 -9.40
CA GLY A 135 1.87 12.83 -8.62
C GLY A 135 1.05 11.58 -8.35
N LEU A 136 -0.19 11.82 -7.95
CA LEU A 136 -1.18 10.80 -7.62
C LEU A 136 -2.45 11.05 -8.43
N ARG A 137 -3.24 9.99 -8.60
CA ARG A 137 -4.57 10.06 -9.18
C ARG A 137 -5.50 9.08 -8.48
N ILE A 138 -6.78 9.40 -8.45
CA ILE A 138 -7.80 8.47 -7.97
C ILE A 138 -7.98 7.30 -8.96
N THR A 139 -8.48 6.19 -8.44
CA THR A 139 -8.75 4.95 -9.19
C THR A 139 -9.49 5.17 -10.52
N PRO A 140 -9.00 4.61 -11.65
CA PRO A 140 -9.76 4.61 -12.90
C PRO A 140 -10.85 3.51 -12.90
N TRP A 141 -10.85 2.63 -11.90
CA TRP A 141 -11.68 1.41 -11.88
C TRP A 141 -12.99 1.58 -11.11
N ALA A 142 -13.41 2.82 -10.83
CA ALA A 142 -14.71 3.07 -10.26
C ALA A 142 -15.81 2.67 -11.24
N ARG A 143 -16.85 1.98 -10.75
CA ARG A 143 -17.98 1.49 -11.58
C ARG A 143 -18.69 2.61 -12.36
N ASN A 144 -18.72 3.81 -11.79
CA ASN A 144 -19.32 5.01 -12.37
C ASN A 144 -18.83 6.26 -11.63
N ALA A 145 -19.18 7.44 -12.15
CA ALA A 145 -18.81 8.73 -11.55
C ALA A 145 -19.27 8.90 -10.09
N ALA A 146 -20.42 8.35 -9.71
CA ALA A 146 -20.88 8.42 -8.33
C ALA A 146 -20.03 7.53 -7.38
N GLY A 147 -19.56 6.38 -7.86
CA GLY A 147 -18.59 5.56 -7.15
C GLY A 147 -17.25 6.27 -6.98
N LEU A 148 -16.77 6.93 -8.04
CA LEU A 148 -15.55 7.73 -7.99
C LEU A 148 -15.66 8.86 -6.96
N GLU A 149 -16.79 9.57 -6.95
CA GLU A 149 -17.05 10.65 -5.98
C GLU A 149 -17.13 10.13 -4.54
N LYS A 150 -17.71 8.94 -4.31
CA LYS A 150 -17.70 8.31 -2.99
C LYS A 150 -16.28 8.00 -2.52
N THR A 151 -15.46 7.40 -3.37
CA THR A 151 -14.03 7.18 -3.07
C THR A 151 -13.35 8.50 -2.74
N ARG A 152 -13.54 9.53 -3.58
CA ARG A 152 -12.96 10.87 -3.36
C ARG A 152 -13.34 11.43 -1.99
N GLN A 153 -14.63 11.40 -1.63
CA GLN A 153 -15.14 11.90 -0.35
C GLN A 153 -14.61 11.10 0.84
N ALA A 154 -14.54 9.77 0.73
CA ALA A 154 -14.03 8.89 1.79
C ALA A 154 -12.55 9.14 2.10
N LEU A 155 -11.78 9.63 1.14
CA LEU A 155 -10.36 9.94 1.28
C LEU A 155 -10.09 11.34 1.85
N LEU A 156 -11.06 12.27 1.85
CA LEU A 156 -10.88 13.62 2.37
C LEU A 156 -10.36 13.68 3.82
N PRO A 157 -10.80 12.83 4.77
CA PRO A 157 -10.28 12.84 6.14
C PRO A 157 -8.78 12.55 6.26
N LEU A 158 -8.16 11.87 5.27
CA LEU A 158 -6.71 11.69 5.25
C LEU A 158 -5.98 13.02 5.10
N LEU A 159 -6.63 14.03 4.52
CA LEU A 159 -6.11 15.40 4.44
C LEU A 159 -6.14 16.13 5.78
N ASP A 160 -6.49 15.51 6.90
CA ASP A 160 -6.23 16.07 8.23
C ASP A 160 -4.91 15.55 8.83
N LEU A 161 -4.27 14.58 8.16
CA LEU A 161 -3.04 13.96 8.60
C LEU A 161 -1.81 14.68 8.03
N PRO A 162 -0.67 14.61 8.73
CA PRO A 162 0.57 15.22 8.26
C PRO A 162 1.30 14.26 7.30
N ILE A 163 0.67 13.93 6.17
CA ILE A 163 1.18 12.93 5.21
C ILE A 163 2.41 13.48 4.49
N GLU A 164 3.54 12.78 4.63
CA GLU A 164 4.78 13.07 3.92
C GLU A 164 4.99 12.13 2.74
N VAL A 165 4.57 10.86 2.88
CA VAL A 165 4.78 9.78 1.92
C VAL A 165 3.45 9.14 1.54
N VAL A 166 3.26 8.83 0.26
CA VAL A 166 2.13 8.02 -0.22
C VAL A 166 2.66 6.86 -1.04
N LEU A 167 2.31 5.64 -0.61
CA LEU A 167 2.71 4.38 -1.23
C LEU A 167 1.48 3.72 -1.86
N PRO A 168 1.17 4.01 -3.14
CA PRO A 168 0.19 3.23 -3.87
C PRO A 168 0.76 1.85 -4.23
N ALA A 169 -0.10 0.83 -4.29
CA ALA A 169 0.27 -0.47 -4.82
C ALA A 169 0.64 -0.35 -6.30
N HIS A 170 -0.09 0.47 -7.06
CA HIS A 170 0.14 0.68 -8.49
C HIS A 170 0.76 2.05 -8.78
N GLY A 171 1.80 2.03 -9.60
CA GLY A 171 2.53 3.21 -10.03
C GLY A 171 3.56 3.75 -9.05
N ASN A 172 4.09 4.93 -9.37
CA ASN A 172 5.19 5.53 -8.62
C ASN A 172 4.72 6.12 -7.29
N PRO A 173 5.47 5.93 -6.19
CA PRO A 173 5.15 6.54 -4.92
C PRO A 173 5.48 8.04 -4.91
N VAL A 174 4.83 8.78 -3.99
CA VAL A 174 5.21 10.15 -3.66
C VAL A 174 5.99 10.13 -2.35
N LEU A 175 7.24 10.58 -2.38
CA LEU A 175 8.20 10.42 -1.26
C LEU A 175 8.41 11.69 -0.41
N SER A 176 7.72 12.78 -0.76
CA SER A 176 7.72 14.06 -0.04
C SER A 176 6.48 14.88 -0.42
N ASN A 177 5.98 15.72 0.48
CA ASN A 177 4.78 16.53 0.27
C ASN A 177 3.55 15.67 -0.11
N GLY A 178 3.44 14.47 0.47
CA GLY A 178 2.39 13.49 0.14
C GLY A 178 0.98 14.03 0.35
N ARG A 179 0.74 14.82 1.40
CA ARG A 179 -0.53 15.51 1.66
C ARG A 179 -0.97 16.35 0.46
N ASP A 180 -0.08 17.18 -0.07
CA ASP A 180 -0.40 18.10 -1.17
C ASP A 180 -0.62 17.34 -2.49
N ALA A 181 0.15 16.26 -2.72
CA ALA A 181 -0.08 15.38 -3.85
C ALA A 181 -1.44 14.68 -3.77
N LEU A 182 -1.83 14.21 -2.59
CA LEU A 182 -3.13 13.59 -2.37
C LEU A 182 -4.25 14.63 -2.53
N ALA A 183 -4.09 15.83 -2.00
CA ALA A 183 -5.07 16.91 -2.14
C ALA A 183 -5.35 17.22 -3.62
N ARG A 184 -4.30 17.36 -4.46
CA ARG A 184 -4.44 17.56 -5.90
C ARG A 184 -5.15 16.40 -6.59
N ALA A 185 -4.88 15.17 -6.19
CA ALA A 185 -5.53 13.98 -6.75
C ALA A 185 -7.03 13.87 -6.39
N LEU A 186 -7.46 14.58 -5.35
CA LEU A 186 -8.84 14.62 -4.85
C LEU A 186 -9.59 15.90 -5.28
N GLU A 187 -8.98 16.74 -6.11
CA GLU A 187 -9.66 17.87 -6.76
C GLU A 187 -10.77 17.34 -7.70
N PRO A 188 -11.95 17.98 -7.75
CA PRO A 188 -13.07 17.55 -8.60
C PRO A 188 -12.83 17.68 -10.11
#